data_AF-A0A7S2WHV2-F1
#
_entry.id   AF-A0A7S2WHV2-F1
#
_cell.length_a   1.000
_cell.length_b   1.000
_cell.length_c   1.000
_cell.angle_alpha   90.00
_cell.angle_beta   90.00
_cell.angle_gamma   90.00
#
_symmetry.space_group_name_H-M   'P 1'
#
loop_
_entity.id
_entity.type
_entity.pdbx_description
1 polymer ?
#
loop_
_entity_poly.entity_id
_entity_poly.type
_entity_poly.pdbx_seq_one_letter_code
_entity_poly.pdbx_strand_id
1 'polypeptide(L)'
;TNASDFIVRCFVARLRAGITVVKHGRSRWCKSRLRILHVHSDGRSLSWKPAIGEPSSSKRPPKLELSTCIEVRHAWSPDPQNNMFTGTPILRQKCEAANAHKSFALIFPKRSVDITAVTADQCRVLMEGFSALCFRLHVANLAGKKKEPNKSENNTEREDDRTTASNTLTNTSNGIVSSPKEARKQKSCKKLR
;
A
#
# COMPACT_ATOMS: atom_id res chain seq x y z
N THR A 1 -25.71 -14.63 -11.87
CA THR A 1 -24.78 -13.91 -10.96
C THR A 1 -23.55 -14.77 -10.75
N ASN A 2 -22.34 -14.25 -10.98
CA ASN A 2 -21.10 -15.03 -10.83
C ASN A 2 -20.87 -15.39 -9.34
N ALA A 3 -20.50 -16.63 -9.02
CA ALA A 3 -20.24 -17.08 -7.65
C ALA A 3 -19.15 -16.25 -6.96
N SER A 4 -18.12 -15.82 -7.71
CA SER A 4 -17.06 -14.93 -7.22
C SER A 4 -17.62 -13.58 -6.75
N ASP A 5 -18.57 -13.00 -7.49
CA ASP A 5 -19.20 -11.72 -7.11
C ASP A 5 -20.04 -11.83 -5.84
N PHE A 6 -20.67 -12.98 -5.60
CA PHE A 6 -21.38 -13.22 -4.35
C PHE A 6 -20.40 -13.25 -3.16
N ILE A 7 -19.31 -14.01 -3.26
CA ILE A 7 -18.29 -14.11 -2.22
C ILE A 7 -17.71 -12.73 -1.88
N VAL A 8 -17.33 -11.94 -2.89
CA VAL A 8 -16.76 -10.60 -2.64
C VAL A 8 -17.79 -9.65 -2.01
N ARG A 9 -19.07 -9.73 -2.40
CA ARG A 9 -20.13 -8.92 -1.76
C ARG A 9 -20.34 -9.31 -0.29
N CYS A 10 -20.37 -10.60 0.03
CA CYS A 10 -20.44 -11.10 1.39
C CYS A 10 -19.23 -10.64 2.22
N PHE A 11 -18.03 -10.73 1.65
CA PHE A 11 -16.81 -10.27 2.31
C PHE A 11 -16.84 -8.77 2.61
N VAL A 12 -17.24 -7.94 1.64
CA VAL A 12 -17.41 -6.49 1.83
C VAL A 12 -18.46 -6.19 2.92
N ALA A 13 -19.59 -6.89 2.92
CA ALA A 13 -20.62 -6.74 3.96
C ALA A 13 -20.05 -7.09 5.35
N ARG A 14 -19.29 -8.18 5.46
CA ARG A 14 -18.64 -8.58 6.72
C ARG A 14 -17.60 -7.56 7.19
N LEU A 15 -16.82 -6.99 6.27
CA LEU A 15 -15.88 -5.91 6.57
C LEU A 15 -16.58 -4.63 7.00
N ARG A 16 -17.74 -4.28 6.43
CA ARG A 16 -18.52 -3.11 6.88
C ARG A 16 -18.99 -3.24 8.33
N ALA A 17 -19.37 -4.46 8.73
CA ALA A 17 -19.70 -4.77 10.13
C ALA A 17 -18.48 -4.68 11.08
N GLY A 18 -17.26 -4.74 10.53
CA GLY A 18 -16.02 -4.69 11.28
C GLY A 18 -15.51 -6.06 11.68
N ILE A 19 -14.20 -6.26 11.53
CA ILE A 19 -13.52 -7.49 11.89
C ILE A 19 -12.39 -7.17 12.86
N THR A 20 -12.42 -7.75 14.06
CA THR A 20 -11.35 -7.60 15.06
C THR A 20 -10.12 -8.38 14.62
N VAL A 21 -8.98 -7.70 14.62
CA VAL A 21 -7.66 -8.25 14.31
C VAL A 21 -6.60 -7.59 15.18
N VAL A 22 -5.43 -8.21 15.33
CA VAL A 22 -4.25 -7.52 15.85
C VAL A 22 -3.55 -6.82 14.70
N LYS A 23 -3.39 -5.50 14.81
CA LYS A 23 -2.72 -4.68 13.79
C LYS A 23 -1.34 -4.29 14.29
N HIS A 24 -0.31 -4.57 13.49
CA HIS A 24 1.07 -4.25 13.84
C HIS A 24 1.42 -2.81 13.41
N GLY A 25 2.04 -2.05 14.30
CA GLY A 25 2.51 -0.69 14.02
C GLY A 25 3.79 -0.69 13.20
N ARG A 26 3.97 0.25 12.26
CA ARG A 26 5.23 0.36 11.48
C ARG A 26 6.40 0.90 12.32
N SER A 27 6.13 1.87 13.19
CA SER A 27 7.16 2.45 14.06
C SER A 27 7.65 1.42 15.08
N ARG A 28 8.96 1.32 15.30
CA ARG A 28 9.56 0.41 16.30
C ARG A 28 8.97 0.56 17.71
N TRP A 29 8.52 1.77 18.05
CA TRP A 29 7.95 2.09 19.37
C TRP A 29 6.45 1.80 19.49
N CYS A 30 5.76 1.57 18.36
CA CYS A 30 4.33 1.31 18.35
C CYS A 30 4.04 -0.15 18.68
N LYS A 31 3.27 -0.40 19.75
CA LYS A 31 2.84 -1.75 20.12
C LYS A 31 1.84 -2.33 19.10
N SER A 32 1.85 -3.64 18.94
CA SER A 32 0.78 -4.38 18.27
C SER A 32 -0.49 -4.30 19.11
N ARG A 33 -1.64 -4.05 18.49
CA ARG A 33 -2.89 -3.75 19.22
C ARG A 33 -4.13 -4.30 18.52
N LEU A 34 -5.17 -4.58 19.28
CA LEU A 34 -6.46 -5.00 18.72
C LEU A 34 -7.15 -3.82 18.03
N ARG A 35 -7.59 -4.03 16.80
CA ARG A 35 -8.26 -3.04 15.96
C ARG A 35 -9.43 -3.68 15.25
N ILE A 36 -10.48 -2.90 15.02
CA ILE A 36 -11.62 -3.28 14.19
C ILE A 36 -11.35 -2.76 12.79
N LEU A 37 -10.96 -3.67 11.90
CA LEU A 37 -10.77 -3.42 10.48
C LEU A 37 -12.13 -3.27 9.82
N HIS A 38 -12.32 -2.22 9.02
CA HIS A 38 -13.57 -1.99 8.32
C HIS A 38 -13.34 -1.34 6.95
N VAL A 39 -14.28 -1.58 6.05
CA VAL A 39 -14.34 -0.87 4.77
C VAL A 39 -15.34 0.29 4.88
N HIS A 40 -15.06 1.40 4.21
CA HIS A 40 -15.97 2.53 4.13
C HIS A 40 -17.23 2.19 3.31
N SER A 41 -18.22 3.09 3.31
CA SER A 41 -19.48 2.95 2.54
C SER A 41 -19.21 2.72 1.05
N ASP A 42 -18.17 3.34 0.51
CA ASP A 42 -17.69 3.14 -0.87
C ASP A 42 -17.36 1.67 -1.21
N GLY A 43 -17.10 0.81 -0.20
CA GLY A 43 -16.69 -0.58 -0.41
C GLY A 43 -15.31 -0.74 -1.05
N ARG A 44 -14.53 0.34 -1.14
CA ARG A 44 -13.22 0.41 -1.81
C ARG A 44 -12.10 0.77 -0.86
N SER A 45 -12.44 1.42 0.25
CA SER A 45 -11.43 2.01 1.14
C SER A 45 -11.39 1.32 2.48
N LEU A 46 -10.21 0.87 2.89
CA LEU A 46 -9.94 0.20 4.15
C LEU A 46 -9.50 1.21 5.21
N SER A 47 -10.02 1.05 6.43
CA SER A 47 -9.62 1.79 7.61
C SER A 47 -9.75 0.90 8.85
N TRP A 48 -9.33 1.38 10.02
CA TRP A 48 -9.41 0.62 11.27
C TRP A 48 -9.64 1.54 12.46
N LYS A 49 -10.39 1.08 13.46
CA LYS A 49 -10.58 1.80 14.72
C LYS A 49 -10.08 0.99 15.92
N PRO A 50 -9.80 1.60 17.08
CA PRO A 50 -9.54 0.87 18.33
C PRO A 50 -10.66 -0.15 18.60
N ALA A 51 -10.29 -1.34 19.04
CA ALA A 51 -11.27 -2.27 19.62
C ALA A 51 -11.74 -1.76 21.00
N ILE A 52 -12.75 -2.40 21.57
CA ILE A 52 -13.20 -2.08 22.94
C ILE A 52 -12.03 -2.34 23.90
N GLY A 53 -11.78 -1.40 24.82
CA GLY A 53 -10.67 -1.47 25.79
C GLY A 53 -9.30 -1.07 25.25
N GLU A 54 -9.17 -0.75 23.96
CA GLU A 54 -7.91 -0.32 23.36
C GLU A 54 -7.76 1.21 23.39
N PRO A 55 -6.55 1.75 23.65
CA PRO A 55 -6.33 3.20 23.63
C PRO A 55 -6.67 3.79 22.28
N SER A 56 -7.45 4.87 22.31
CA SER A 56 -7.74 5.70 21.15
C SER A 56 -6.61 6.70 20.89
N SER A 57 -6.48 7.12 19.64
CA SER A 57 -5.62 8.23 19.25
C SER A 57 -6.49 9.31 18.65
N SER A 58 -6.15 10.58 18.91
CA SER A 58 -6.78 11.73 18.24
C SER A 58 -6.52 11.74 16.73
N LYS A 59 -5.45 11.07 16.27
CA LYS A 59 -5.14 10.96 14.84
C LYS A 59 -6.11 10.00 14.17
N ARG A 60 -6.83 10.51 13.18
CA ARG A 60 -7.69 9.70 12.34
C ARG A 60 -6.88 8.62 11.62
N PRO A 61 -7.34 7.36 11.64
CA PRO A 61 -6.74 6.29 10.86
C PRO A 61 -6.75 6.66 9.36
N PRO A 62 -5.74 6.22 8.59
CA PRO A 62 -5.69 6.49 7.16
C PRO A 62 -6.82 5.75 6.44
N LYS A 63 -7.37 6.39 5.41
CA LYS A 63 -8.25 5.77 4.43
C LYS A 63 -7.39 5.20 3.29
N LEU A 64 -7.25 3.89 3.22
CA LEU A 64 -6.40 3.21 2.22
C LEU A 64 -7.25 2.68 1.07
N GLU A 65 -6.91 3.03 -0.15
CA GLU A 65 -7.62 2.57 -1.34
C GLU A 65 -7.18 1.15 -1.71
N LEU A 66 -8.10 0.18 -1.61
CA LEU A 66 -7.81 -1.25 -1.83
C LEU A 66 -7.44 -1.56 -3.29
N SER A 67 -7.84 -0.72 -4.25
CA SER A 67 -7.44 -0.86 -5.66
C SER A 67 -5.92 -0.72 -5.87
N THR A 68 -5.23 -0.07 -4.92
CA THR A 68 -3.78 0.14 -4.94
C THR A 68 -3.01 -0.93 -4.15
N CYS A 69 -3.72 -1.91 -3.57
CA CYS A 69 -3.09 -3.06 -2.94
C CYS A 69 -2.45 -3.93 -4.03
N ILE A 70 -1.14 -4.12 -3.93
CA ILE A 70 -0.33 -4.87 -4.89
C ILE A 70 -0.44 -6.37 -4.60
N GLU A 71 -0.41 -6.74 -3.32
CA GLU A 71 -0.30 -8.13 -2.89
C GLU A 71 -0.92 -8.33 -1.50
N VAL A 72 -1.50 -9.50 -1.29
CA VAL A 72 -1.83 -10.03 0.04
C VAL A 72 -0.82 -11.13 0.36
N ARG A 73 0.09 -10.87 1.29
CA ARG A 73 1.23 -11.75 1.58
C ARG A 73 1.08 -12.47 2.91
N HIS A 74 1.21 -13.79 2.92
CA HIS A 74 1.25 -14.56 4.16
C HIS A 74 2.58 -14.34 4.91
N ALA A 75 2.59 -14.45 6.26
CA ALA A 75 3.82 -14.27 7.03
C ALA A 75 4.90 -15.35 6.76
N TRP A 76 4.50 -16.51 6.23
CA TRP A 76 5.42 -17.58 5.79
C TRP A 76 5.80 -17.51 4.31
N SER A 77 5.21 -16.61 3.52
CA SER A 77 5.65 -16.42 2.14
C SER A 77 7.06 -15.82 2.13
N PRO A 78 7.96 -16.27 1.23
CA PRO A 78 9.29 -15.67 1.07
C PRO A 78 9.22 -14.16 0.82
N ASP A 79 10.17 -13.39 1.36
CA ASP A 79 10.29 -11.96 1.11
C ASP A 79 10.93 -11.74 -0.28
N PRO A 80 10.25 -11.08 -1.24
CA PRO A 80 10.79 -10.87 -2.59
C PRO A 80 12.08 -10.06 -2.63
N GLN A 81 12.39 -9.30 -1.59
CA GLN A 81 13.64 -8.55 -1.50
C GLN A 81 14.80 -9.40 -0.97
N ASN A 82 14.49 -10.46 -0.22
CA ASN A 82 15.49 -11.36 0.35
C ASN A 82 14.85 -12.72 0.70
N ASN A 83 15.08 -13.72 -0.14
CA ASN A 83 14.49 -15.04 0.00
C ASN A 83 14.93 -15.82 1.26
N MET A 84 15.94 -15.35 2.01
CA MET A 84 16.29 -15.93 3.31
C MET A 84 15.28 -15.60 4.43
N PHE A 85 14.41 -14.62 4.20
CA PHE A 85 13.40 -14.18 5.14
C PHE A 85 11.99 -14.44 4.62
N THR A 86 11.03 -14.54 5.55
CA THR A 86 9.60 -14.62 5.21
C THR A 86 8.84 -13.39 5.69
N GLY A 87 7.65 -13.16 5.12
CA GLY A 87 6.75 -12.08 5.48
C GLY A 87 7.33 -10.69 5.20
N THR A 88 6.78 -9.68 5.87
CA THR A 88 7.29 -8.30 5.80
C THR A 88 8.29 -8.05 6.94
N PRO A 89 9.13 -7.00 6.84
CA PRO A 89 9.99 -6.58 7.95
C PRO A 89 9.23 -6.33 9.26
N ILE A 90 7.99 -5.83 9.18
CA ILE A 90 7.16 -5.54 10.35
C ILE A 90 6.66 -6.82 10.99
N LEU A 91 6.19 -7.78 10.19
CA LEU A 91 5.77 -9.08 10.71
C LEU A 91 6.96 -9.80 11.36
N ARG A 92 8.14 -9.80 10.75
CA ARG A 92 9.35 -10.41 11.36
C ARG A 92 9.73 -9.80 12.71
N GLN A 93 9.53 -8.49 12.87
CA GLN A 93 9.90 -7.80 14.10
C GLN A 93 8.84 -7.89 15.21
N LYS A 94 7.56 -8.09 14.85
CA LYS A 94 6.44 -7.87 15.78
C LYS A 94 5.42 -8.98 15.88
N CYS A 95 5.40 -9.88 14.91
CA CYS A 95 4.60 -11.08 14.97
C CYS A 95 5.42 -12.13 15.72
N GLU A 96 4.84 -12.70 16.77
CA GLU A 96 5.41 -13.88 17.40
C GLU A 96 5.41 -15.04 16.39
N ALA A 97 6.44 -15.88 16.43
CA ALA A 97 6.56 -17.02 15.52
C ALA A 97 5.34 -17.96 15.60
N ALA A 98 4.82 -18.18 16.80
CA ALA A 98 3.62 -18.99 17.04
C ALA A 98 2.37 -18.43 16.33
N ASN A 99 2.31 -17.13 16.06
CA ASN A 99 1.17 -16.48 15.40
C ASN A 99 1.35 -16.35 13.89
N ALA A 100 2.52 -16.68 13.33
CA ALA A 100 2.81 -16.46 11.91
C ALA A 100 1.82 -17.17 10.96
N HIS A 101 1.33 -18.36 11.33
CA HIS A 101 0.35 -19.14 10.55
C HIS A 101 -1.03 -18.46 10.39
N LYS A 102 -1.30 -17.41 11.20
CA LYS A 102 -2.54 -16.63 11.14
C LYS A 102 -2.26 -15.15 10.88
N SER A 103 -1.10 -14.85 10.27
CA SER A 103 -0.63 -13.49 10.02
C SER A 103 -0.36 -13.26 8.55
N PHE A 104 -0.71 -12.07 8.09
CA PHE A 104 -0.53 -11.65 6.71
C PHE A 104 -0.36 -10.14 6.62
N ALA A 105 0.02 -9.65 5.44
CA ALA A 105 0.16 -8.24 5.16
C ALA A 105 -0.55 -7.85 3.86
N LEU A 106 -1.22 -6.70 3.87
CA LEU A 106 -1.66 -6.02 2.66
C LEU A 106 -0.55 -5.07 2.21
N ILE A 107 -0.01 -5.29 1.02
CA ILE A 107 1.13 -4.52 0.49
C ILE A 107 0.61 -3.42 -0.44
N PHE A 108 0.99 -2.18 -0.16
CA PHE A 108 0.71 -1.00 -0.98
C PHE A 108 2.04 -0.35 -1.41
N PRO A 109 2.07 0.49 -2.47
CA PRO A 109 3.31 1.05 -3.00
C PRO A 109 4.20 1.76 -1.97
N LYS A 110 3.59 2.45 -0.98
CA LYS A 110 4.31 3.25 0.02
C LYS A 110 4.24 2.67 1.44
N ARG A 111 3.56 1.53 1.64
CA ARG A 111 3.30 0.98 2.99
C ARG A 111 2.75 -0.43 2.97
N SER A 112 2.86 -1.13 4.09
CA SER A 112 2.08 -2.32 4.39
C SER A 112 1.02 -2.06 5.49
N VAL A 113 0.02 -2.94 5.54
CA VAL A 113 -0.85 -3.16 6.70
C VAL A 113 -0.64 -4.59 7.16
N ASP A 114 0.11 -4.74 8.24
CA ASP A 114 0.51 -6.02 8.81
C ASP A 114 -0.47 -6.43 9.91
N ILE A 115 -1.02 -7.64 9.79
CA ILE A 115 -2.19 -8.10 10.54
C ILE A 115 -1.91 -9.52 11.07
N THR A 116 -2.26 -9.77 12.33
CA THR A 116 -2.47 -11.11 12.89
C THR A 116 -3.97 -11.29 13.12
N ALA A 117 -4.57 -12.30 12.50
CA ALA A 117 -5.95 -12.70 12.75
C ALA A 117 -6.11 -13.36 14.12
N VAL A 118 -7.33 -13.39 14.64
CA VAL A 118 -7.66 -14.07 15.90
C VAL A 118 -7.44 -15.58 15.75
N THR A 119 -7.94 -16.15 14.64
CA THR A 119 -7.84 -17.58 14.30
C THR A 119 -7.23 -17.80 12.92
N ALA A 120 -6.74 -19.01 12.66
CA ALA A 120 -6.20 -19.40 11.35
C ALA A 120 -7.27 -19.37 10.24
N ASP A 121 -8.49 -19.82 10.54
CA ASP A 121 -9.60 -19.75 9.58
C ASP A 121 -9.96 -18.31 9.21
N GLN A 122 -9.96 -17.42 10.21
CA GLN A 122 -10.16 -16.00 9.96
C GLN A 122 -9.03 -15.44 9.07
N CYS A 123 -7.77 -15.84 9.29
CA CYS A 123 -6.66 -15.46 8.41
C CYS A 123 -6.94 -15.86 6.97
N ARG A 124 -7.33 -17.12 6.74
CA ARG A 124 -7.62 -17.65 5.40
C ARG A 124 -8.76 -16.88 4.73
N VAL A 125 -9.88 -16.68 5.43
CA VAL A 125 -11.04 -15.92 4.91
C VAL A 125 -10.65 -14.47 4.58
N LEU A 126 -9.85 -13.83 5.45
CA LEU A 126 -9.39 -12.46 5.22
C LEU A 126 -8.47 -12.39 4.00
N MET A 127 -7.51 -13.31 3.88
CA MET A 127 -6.57 -13.32 2.76
C MET A 127 -7.29 -13.52 1.43
N GLU A 128 -8.13 -14.55 1.32
CA GLU A 128 -8.90 -14.82 0.10
C GLU A 128 -9.85 -13.66 -0.24
N GLY A 129 -10.55 -13.15 0.77
CA GLY A 129 -11.46 -12.02 0.62
C GLY A 129 -10.77 -10.75 0.15
N PHE A 130 -9.61 -10.41 0.72
CA PHE A 130 -8.83 -9.24 0.29
C PHE A 130 -8.25 -9.45 -1.11
N SER A 131 -7.68 -10.61 -1.41
CA SER A 131 -7.15 -10.90 -2.75
C SER A 131 -8.23 -10.74 -3.82
N ALA A 132 -9.41 -11.33 -3.62
CA ALA A 132 -10.53 -11.23 -4.56
C ALA A 132 -11.07 -9.79 -4.66
N LEU A 133 -11.20 -9.08 -3.54
CA LEU A 133 -11.68 -7.69 -3.52
C LEU A 133 -10.71 -6.75 -4.23
N CYS A 134 -9.41 -6.82 -3.91
CA CYS A 134 -8.38 -5.99 -4.52
C CYS A 134 -8.29 -6.23 -6.03
N PHE A 135 -8.30 -7.50 -6.46
CA PHE A 135 -8.31 -7.86 -7.89
C PHE A 135 -9.52 -7.27 -8.62
N ARG A 136 -10.73 -7.44 -8.07
CA ARG A 136 -11.96 -6.89 -8.68
C ARG A 136 -11.89 -5.37 -8.83
N LEU A 137 -11.40 -4.66 -7.81
CA LEU A 137 -11.24 -3.20 -7.86
C LEU A 137 -10.19 -2.78 -8.88
N HIS A 138 -9.09 -3.52 -8.99
CA HIS A 138 -8.06 -3.28 -9.98
C HIS A 138 -8.60 -3.40 -11.42
N VAL A 139 -9.31 -4.49 -11.72
CA VAL A 139 -9.94 -4.73 -13.03
C VAL A 139 -10.96 -3.63 -13.36
N ALA A 140 -11.79 -3.25 -12.39
CA ALA A 140 -12.77 -2.17 -12.58
C ALA A 140 -12.09 -0.82 -12.90
N ASN A 141 -10.97 -0.51 -12.24
CA ASN A 141 -10.20 0.71 -12.52
C ASN A 141 -9.56 0.70 -13.91
N LEU A 142 -9.06 -0.46 -14.37
CA LEU A 142 -8.52 -0.59 -15.73
C LEU A 142 -9.61 -0.42 -16.80
N ALA A 143 -10.82 -0.96 -16.56
CA ALA A 143 -11.94 -0.80 -17.48
C ALA A 143 -12.47 0.65 -17.53
N GLY A 144 -12.43 1.37 -16.40
CA GLY A 144 -12.83 2.78 -16.34
C GLY A 144 -11.89 3.72 -17.09
N LYS A 145 -10.57 3.46 -17.05
CA LYS A 145 -9.57 4.30 -17.74
C LYS A 145 -9.61 4.21 -19.26
N LYS A 146 -10.17 3.14 -19.83
CA LYS A 146 -10.29 2.95 -21.29
C LYS A 146 -11.44 3.73 -21.93
N LYS A 147 -12.23 4.48 -21.15
CA LYS A 147 -13.46 5.15 -21.60
C LYS A 147 -13.37 6.67 -21.75
N GLU A 148 -12.18 7.28 -21.65
CA GLU A 148 -12.03 8.66 -22.12
C GLU A 148 -11.76 8.65 -23.64
N PRO A 149 -12.74 9.00 -24.50
CA PRO A 149 -12.43 9.32 -25.87
C PRO A 149 -11.61 10.62 -25.86
N ASN A 150 -10.43 10.58 -26.49
CA ASN A 150 -9.72 11.79 -26.89
C ASN A 150 -10.73 12.75 -27.48
N LYS A 151 -10.92 13.89 -26.81
CA LYS A 151 -11.70 14.99 -27.34
C LYS A 151 -10.94 15.45 -28.58
N SER A 152 -11.52 15.13 -29.72
CA SER A 152 -11.16 15.60 -31.05
C SER A 152 -10.84 17.09 -31.04
N GLU A 153 -9.56 17.43 -31.20
CA GLU A 153 -9.18 18.70 -31.81
C GLU A 153 -9.46 18.57 -33.30
N ASN A 154 -10.50 19.25 -33.78
CA ASN A 154 -10.76 19.43 -35.19
C ASN A 154 -10.84 20.92 -35.49
N ASN A 155 -10.02 21.31 -36.48
CA ASN A 155 -10.09 22.46 -37.38
C ASN A 155 -9.78 23.87 -36.86
N THR A 156 -8.83 24.54 -37.50
CA THR A 156 -9.12 25.36 -38.70
C THR A 156 -7.83 25.68 -39.47
N GLU A 157 -7.73 25.23 -40.72
CA GLU A 157 -6.82 25.81 -41.71
C GLU A 157 -7.36 27.17 -42.19
N ARG A 158 -6.48 28.16 -42.35
CA ARG A 158 -6.49 29.18 -43.42
C ARG A 158 -5.15 29.93 -43.45
N GLU A 159 -4.68 30.12 -44.68
CA GLU A 159 -3.45 30.78 -45.16
C GLU A 159 -3.30 32.24 -44.72
N ASP A 160 -2.07 32.74 -44.50
CA ASP A 160 -1.31 33.51 -45.51
C ASP A 160 -0.07 34.22 -44.90
N ASP A 161 1.00 34.18 -45.68
CA ASP A 161 2.05 35.20 -45.94
C ASP A 161 2.93 35.85 -44.83
N ARG A 162 4.22 35.98 -45.21
CA ARG A 162 5.27 36.95 -44.83
C ARG A 162 6.20 36.77 -43.61
N THR A 163 7.49 36.73 -44.00
CA THR A 163 8.69 37.41 -43.44
C THR A 163 9.50 36.79 -42.29
N THR A 164 10.70 36.31 -42.67
CA THR A 164 12.03 36.75 -42.21
C THR A 164 12.23 37.11 -40.73
N ALA A 165 13.05 36.33 -40.01
CA ALA A 165 14.39 36.73 -39.59
C ALA A 165 15.01 35.72 -38.59
N SER A 166 16.31 35.53 -38.79
CA SER A 166 17.26 34.80 -37.96
C SER A 166 17.18 35.11 -36.47
N ASN A 167 17.38 34.07 -35.64
CA ASN A 167 18.00 34.24 -34.32
C ASN A 167 18.93 33.06 -33.99
N THR A 168 20.20 33.35 -34.21
CA THR A 168 21.44 32.90 -33.58
C THR A 168 21.33 31.85 -32.46
N LEU A 169 21.92 30.67 -32.75
CA LEU A 169 22.33 29.67 -31.77
C LEU A 169 23.72 30.01 -31.23
N THR A 170 23.82 30.40 -29.96
CA THR A 170 25.06 30.30 -29.18
C THR A 170 24.72 29.94 -27.74
N ASN A 171 25.18 28.77 -27.28
CA ASN A 171 25.66 28.64 -25.90
C ASN A 171 26.54 27.39 -25.74
N THR A 172 27.82 27.62 -26.00
CA THR A 172 28.95 27.42 -25.08
C THR A 172 28.85 26.24 -24.09
N SER A 173 29.58 25.18 -24.43
CA SER A 173 30.14 24.21 -23.50
C SER A 173 31.17 24.86 -22.58
N ASN A 174 31.09 24.61 -21.28
CA ASN A 174 32.25 24.62 -20.39
C ASN A 174 32.00 23.71 -19.19
N GLY A 175 32.86 22.70 -19.03
CA GLY A 175 32.95 21.92 -17.80
C GLY A 175 33.71 22.67 -16.72
N ILE A 176 33.65 22.16 -15.48
CA ILE A 176 34.75 22.02 -14.52
C ILE A 176 34.19 21.42 -13.21
N VAL A 177 34.62 20.18 -12.93
CA VAL A 177 35.20 19.63 -11.69
C VAL A 177 34.79 20.22 -10.34
N SER A 178 34.28 19.38 -9.43
CA SER A 178 35.03 18.92 -8.23
C SER A 178 34.14 18.17 -7.22
N SER A 179 34.59 16.97 -6.86
CA SER A 179 34.13 16.19 -5.71
C SER A 179 34.83 16.64 -4.43
N PRO A 180 34.15 16.63 -3.27
CA PRO A 180 34.82 16.46 -1.99
C PRO A 180 34.54 15.10 -1.36
N LYS A 181 35.63 14.59 -0.76
CA LYS A 181 35.77 13.40 0.07
C LYS A 181 34.87 13.49 1.32
N GLU A 182 34.22 12.40 1.71
CA GLU A 182 33.67 12.28 3.06
C GLU A 182 34.34 11.14 3.84
N ALA A 183 34.85 11.50 5.01
CA ALA A 183 35.71 10.72 5.86
C ALA A 183 34.92 9.84 6.83
N ARG A 184 35.41 8.61 7.01
CA ARG A 184 35.08 7.71 8.12
C ARG A 184 35.28 8.40 9.48
N LYS A 185 34.31 8.25 10.38
CA LYS A 185 34.57 8.23 11.84
C LYS A 185 33.65 7.23 12.55
N GLN A 186 34.26 6.17 13.05
CA GLN A 186 33.73 5.27 14.09
C GLN A 186 33.62 6.03 15.42
N LYS A 187 32.51 5.87 16.15
CA LYS A 187 32.42 6.02 17.61
C LYS A 187 31.43 4.95 18.09
N SER A 188 31.93 3.83 18.59
CA SER A 188 32.31 3.55 19.99
C SER A 188 31.12 3.54 20.95
N CYS A 189 30.88 2.34 21.46
CA CYS A 189 29.88 1.92 22.43
C CYS A 189 30.35 2.31 23.85
N LYS A 190 29.48 2.95 24.66
CA LYS A 190 29.65 2.97 26.12
C LYS A 190 28.31 2.74 26.84
N LYS A 191 28.35 1.64 27.59
CA LYS A 191 27.51 1.13 28.67
C LYS A 191 27.32 2.18 29.78
N LEU A 192 26.09 2.33 30.29
CA LEU A 192 25.74 2.81 31.65
C LEU A 192 24.46 2.05 32.02
N ARG A 193 24.58 0.97 32.80
CA ARG A 193 24.21 0.86 34.23
C ARG A 193 22.75 1.15 34.48
#